data_AF-A0A1W9JUH7-F1
#
_entry.id   AF-A0A1W9JUH7-F1
#
_cell.length_a   1.000
_cell.length_b   1.000
_cell.length_c   1.000
_cell.angle_alpha   90.00
_cell.angle_beta   90.00
_cell.angle_gamma   90.00
#
_symmetry.space_group_name_H-M   'P 1'
#
loop_
_entity.id
_entity.type
_entity.pdbx_description
1 polymer ?
#
loop_
_entity_poly.entity_id
_entity_poly.type
_entity_poly.pdbx_seq_one_letter_code
_entity_poly.pdbx_strand_id
1 'polypeptide(L)'
;MKTKIFALLAIASVALIPSLSSAGEADTCKGCHNGSVAPAVDALKAKFKTADELVAGAKASKNEMMKPMQGNDAKLKAAAAEIYK
;
A
#
# COMPACT_ATOMS: atom_id res chain seq x y z
N MET A 1 -29.84 46.37 -11.46
CA MET A 1 -29.48 44.94 -11.61
C MET A 1 -28.02 44.79 -12.07
N LYS A 2 -27.01 44.98 -11.21
CA LYS A 2 -25.59 44.77 -11.62
C LYS A 2 -24.66 44.23 -10.52
N THR A 3 -25.12 44.10 -9.27
CA THR A 3 -24.26 43.73 -8.13
C THR A 3 -24.37 42.27 -7.69
N LYS A 4 -25.19 41.44 -8.35
CA LYS A 4 -25.45 40.06 -7.91
C LYS A 4 -24.62 39.00 -8.65
N ILE A 5 -23.83 39.37 -9.66
CA ILE A 5 -23.14 38.41 -10.54
C ILE A 5 -21.75 38.02 -10.00
N PHE A 6 -21.10 38.88 -9.21
CA PHE A 6 -19.73 38.60 -8.72
C PHE A 6 -19.66 37.61 -7.55
N ALA A 7 -20.79 37.25 -6.91
CA ALA A 7 -20.79 36.37 -5.75
C ALA A 7 -20.83 34.86 -6.11
N LEU A 8 -21.08 34.50 -7.37
CA LEU A 8 -21.25 33.08 -7.77
C LEU A 8 -20.00 32.42 -8.35
N LEU A 9 -18.90 33.16 -8.55
CA LEU A 9 -17.68 32.62 -9.19
C LEU A 9 -16.59 32.18 -8.20
N ALA A 10 -16.87 32.17 -6.89
CA ALA A 10 -15.86 31.92 -5.86
C ALA A 10 -15.90 30.51 -5.23
N ILE A 11 -16.80 29.62 -5.66
CA ILE A 11 -17.05 28.33 -4.94
C ILE A 11 -16.52 27.10 -5.72
N ALA A 12 -16.02 27.26 -6.94
CA ALA A 12 -15.74 26.12 -7.82
C ALA A 12 -14.28 25.62 -7.86
N SER A 13 -13.37 26.12 -7.01
CA SER A 13 -11.92 25.85 -7.14
C SER A 13 -11.34 24.79 -6.19
N VAL A 14 -12.13 24.16 -5.31
CA VAL A 14 -11.61 23.15 -4.34
C VAL A 14 -11.62 21.70 -4.87
N ALA A 15 -12.26 21.43 -6.01
CA ALA A 15 -12.49 20.04 -6.45
C ALA A 15 -11.35 19.40 -7.27
N LEU A 16 -10.21 20.06 -7.48
CA LEU A 16 -9.13 19.54 -8.33
C LEU A 16 -7.80 19.40 -7.61
N ILE A 17 -7.82 18.89 -6.38
CA ILE A 17 -6.62 18.26 -5.82
C ILE A 17 -6.68 16.81 -6.30
N PRO A 18 -5.91 16.40 -7.32
CA PRO A 18 -5.80 14.98 -7.64
C PRO A 18 -5.40 14.31 -6.33
N SER A 19 -6.26 13.42 -5.84
CA SER A 19 -5.95 12.61 -4.69
C SER A 19 -4.70 11.84 -5.09
N LEU A 20 -3.55 12.27 -4.60
CA LEU A 20 -2.33 11.48 -4.65
C LEU A 20 -2.63 10.28 -3.77
N SER A 21 -3.33 9.28 -4.33
CA SER A 21 -3.36 7.94 -3.79
C SER A 21 -1.90 7.51 -3.79
N SER A 22 -1.23 7.74 -2.66
CA SER A 22 0.00 7.05 -2.33
C SER A 22 -0.34 5.58 -2.51
N ALA A 23 0.25 4.94 -3.52
CA ALA A 23 0.21 3.49 -3.62
C ALA A 23 0.69 2.97 -2.26
N GLY A 24 -0.11 2.13 -1.62
CA GLY A 24 0.18 1.66 -0.28
C GLY A 24 1.51 0.91 -0.23
N GLU A 25 2.10 0.77 0.94
CA GLU A 25 3.32 -0.03 1.10
C GLU A 25 3.12 -1.45 0.56
N ALA A 26 1.91 -2.01 0.73
CA ALA A 26 1.50 -3.29 0.15
C ALA A 26 1.52 -3.33 -1.38
N ASP A 27 1.24 -2.23 -2.08
CA ASP A 27 1.29 -2.19 -3.55
C ASP A 27 2.71 -2.36 -4.07
N THR A 28 3.70 -1.86 -3.33
CA THR A 28 5.12 -2.09 -3.69
C THR A 28 5.53 -3.56 -3.50
N CYS A 29 4.85 -4.30 -2.61
CA CYS A 29 5.09 -5.73 -2.42
C CYS A 29 4.47 -6.58 -3.55
N LYS A 30 3.37 -6.13 -4.17
CA LYS A 30 2.72 -6.82 -5.29
C LYS A 30 3.60 -6.93 -6.54
N GLY A 31 4.59 -6.04 -6.70
CA GLY A 31 5.54 -6.11 -7.80
C GLY A 31 6.25 -7.47 -7.89
N CYS A 32 6.61 -8.06 -6.74
CA CYS A 32 7.19 -9.40 -6.67
C CYS A 32 6.14 -10.46 -6.27
N HIS A 33 5.24 -10.14 -5.34
CA HIS A 33 4.20 -11.06 -4.85
C HIS A 33 2.94 -11.02 -5.73
N ASN A 34 3.11 -11.40 -7.00
CA ASN A 34 2.08 -11.41 -8.04
C ASN A 34 1.64 -12.82 -8.47
N GLY A 35 2.21 -13.88 -7.87
CA GLY A 35 1.93 -15.28 -8.21
C GLY A 35 2.87 -15.87 -9.27
N SER A 36 3.65 -15.04 -9.97
CA SER A 36 4.61 -15.49 -10.98
C SER A 36 6.05 -15.47 -10.46
N VAL A 37 6.48 -14.36 -9.82
CA VAL A 37 7.85 -14.20 -9.29
C VAL A 37 7.95 -14.74 -7.86
N ALA A 38 6.95 -14.42 -7.05
CA ALA A 38 6.79 -14.92 -5.69
C ALA A 38 5.30 -15.20 -5.45
N PRO A 39 4.96 -15.98 -4.39
CA PRO A 39 3.57 -16.28 -4.06
C PRO A 39 2.73 -15.01 -3.96
N ALA A 40 1.54 -15.01 -4.58
CA ALA A 40 0.61 -13.89 -4.50
C ALA A 40 0.18 -13.62 -3.05
N VAL A 41 -0.32 -12.41 -2.79
CA VAL A 41 -0.78 -12.00 -1.45
C VAL A 41 -1.81 -12.98 -0.87
N ASP A 42 -2.72 -13.53 -1.68
CA ASP A 42 -3.70 -14.51 -1.21
C ASP A 42 -3.05 -15.81 -0.72
N ALA A 43 -2.00 -16.27 -1.41
CA ALA A 43 -1.21 -17.42 -0.97
C ALA A 43 -0.42 -17.11 0.31
N LEU A 44 0.02 -15.87 0.49
CA LEU A 44 0.63 -15.42 1.75
C LEU A 44 -0.40 -15.44 2.90
N LYS A 45 -1.62 -14.93 2.70
CA LYS A 45 -2.71 -14.98 3.71
C LYS A 45 -3.18 -16.41 4.01
N ALA A 46 -3.05 -17.32 3.05
CA ALA A 46 -3.30 -18.73 3.27
C ALA A 46 -2.26 -19.36 4.22
N LYS A 47 -1.00 -18.92 4.14
CA LYS A 47 0.12 -19.44 4.95
C LYS A 47 0.29 -18.75 6.30
N PHE A 48 0.21 -17.43 6.32
CA PHE A 48 0.35 -16.58 7.50
C PHE A 48 -1.00 -15.98 7.82
N LYS A 49 -1.50 -16.21 9.02
CA LYS A 49 -2.87 -15.83 9.42
C LYS A 49 -2.93 -14.44 10.03
N THR A 50 -1.80 -13.91 10.48
CA THR A 50 -1.70 -12.58 11.07
C THR A 50 -0.61 -11.73 10.40
N ALA A 51 -0.71 -10.41 10.60
CA ALA A 51 0.32 -9.48 10.14
C ALA A 51 1.69 -9.79 10.76
N ASP A 52 1.73 -10.12 12.05
CA ASP A 52 2.99 -10.47 12.74
C ASP A 52 3.62 -11.76 12.18
N GLU A 53 2.80 -12.78 11.90
CA GLU A 53 3.27 -14.02 11.26
C GLU A 53 3.83 -13.75 9.86
N LEU A 54 3.20 -12.87 9.09
CA LEU A 54 3.69 -12.49 7.77
C LEU A 54 5.03 -11.76 7.85
N VAL A 55 5.17 -10.79 8.78
CA VAL A 55 6.44 -10.06 8.99
C VAL A 55 7.54 -11.01 9.45
N ALA A 56 7.26 -11.89 10.40
CA ALA A 56 8.21 -12.90 10.85
C ALA A 56 8.63 -13.83 9.70
N GLY A 57 7.67 -14.28 8.89
CA GLY A 57 7.92 -15.09 7.70
C GLY A 57 8.79 -14.39 6.65
N ALA A 58 8.56 -13.08 6.43
CA ALA A 58 9.37 -12.27 5.53
C ALA A 58 10.82 -12.15 6.03
N LYS A 59 11.00 -11.84 7.32
CA LYS A 59 12.33 -11.73 7.97
C LYS A 59 13.08 -13.07 8.00
N ALA A 60 12.36 -14.18 8.14
CA ALA A 60 12.94 -15.53 8.14
C ALA A 60 13.11 -16.15 6.74
N SER A 61 12.69 -15.45 5.67
CA SER A 61 12.80 -15.97 4.30
C SER A 61 14.26 -16.26 3.94
N LYS A 62 14.49 -17.40 3.29
CA LYS A 62 15.81 -17.78 2.76
C LYS A 62 15.99 -17.35 1.30
N ASN A 63 15.00 -16.69 0.71
CA ASN A 63 15.07 -16.24 -0.67
C ASN A 63 15.92 -14.96 -0.75
N GLU A 64 17.00 -15.01 -1.52
CA GLU A 64 17.93 -13.89 -1.73
C GLU A 64 17.23 -12.63 -2.23
N MET A 65 16.15 -12.76 -3.02
CA MET A 65 15.37 -11.61 -3.49
C MET A 65 14.64 -10.86 -2.37
N MET A 66 14.41 -11.50 -1.22
CA MET A 66 13.74 -10.86 -0.09
C MET A 66 14.70 -10.08 0.82
N LYS A 67 16.02 -10.29 0.71
CA LYS A 67 17.03 -9.64 1.56
C LYS A 67 16.88 -8.12 1.68
N PRO A 68 16.62 -7.35 0.60
CA PRO A 68 16.48 -5.90 0.70
C PRO A 68 15.30 -5.46 1.58
N MET A 69 14.27 -6.30 1.70
CA MET A 69 13.07 -6.01 2.48
C MET A 69 13.21 -6.48 3.93
N GLN A 70 14.04 -7.48 4.23
CA GLN A 70 14.20 -8.08 5.56
C GLN A 70 14.72 -7.09 6.61
N GLY A 71 15.55 -6.13 6.19
CA GLY A 71 16.07 -5.09 7.08
C GLY A 71 15.13 -3.90 7.28
N ASN A 72 14.00 -3.84 6.55
CA ASN A 72 13.08 -2.71 6.59
C ASN A 72 11.81 -3.07 7.38
N ASP A 73 11.96 -3.19 8.69
CA ASP A 73 10.88 -3.53 9.62
C ASP A 73 9.66 -2.63 9.50
N ALA A 74 9.87 -1.32 9.31
CA ALA A 74 8.78 -0.36 9.16
C ALA A 74 7.94 -0.67 7.92
N LYS A 75 8.60 -0.90 6.77
CA LYS A 75 7.92 -1.24 5.52
C LYS A 75 7.21 -2.58 5.59
N LEU A 76 7.82 -3.59 6.21
CA LEU A 76 7.19 -4.90 6.39
C LEU A 76 5.92 -4.81 7.25
N LYS A 77 5.97 -4.06 8.36
CA LYS A 77 4.82 -3.87 9.24
C LYS A 77 3.71 -3.07 8.57
N ALA A 78 4.04 -2.00 7.85
CA ALA A 78 3.06 -1.20 7.12
C ALA A 78 2.35 -2.04 6.04
N ALA A 79 3.11 -2.73 5.19
CA ALA A 79 2.55 -3.60 4.17
C ALA A 79 1.71 -4.73 4.77
N ALA A 80 2.16 -5.36 5.86
CA ALA A 80 1.39 -6.39 6.55
C ALA A 80 0.09 -5.83 7.14
N ALA A 81 0.11 -4.67 7.78
CA ALA A 81 -1.10 -4.03 8.31
C ALA A 81 -2.12 -3.75 7.20
N GLU A 82 -1.69 -3.31 6.02
CA GLU A 82 -2.56 -3.09 4.88
C GLU A 82 -3.12 -4.41 4.29
N ILE A 83 -2.33 -5.48 4.25
CA ILE A 83 -2.75 -6.79 3.73
C ILE A 83 -3.83 -7.45 4.61
N TYR A 84 -3.80 -7.22 5.91
CA TYR A 84 -4.73 -7.80 6.89
C TYR A 84 -5.80 -6.80 7.40
N LYS A 85 -5.84 -5.60 6.84
CA LYS A 85 -6.98 -4.69 6.99
C LYS A 85 -8.21 -5.23 6.27
#